data_AF-L1KMU6-F1
#
_entry.id   AF-L1KMU6-F1
#
_cell.length_a   1.000
_cell.length_b   1.000
_cell.length_c   1.000
_cell.angle_alpha   90.00
_cell.angle_beta   90.00
_cell.angle_gamma   90.00
#
_symmetry.space_group_name_H-M   'P 1'
#
loop_
_entity.id
_entity.type
_entity.pdbx_description
1 polymer ?
#
loop_
_entity_poly.entity_id
_entity_poly.type
_entity_poly.pdbx_seq_one_letter_code
_entity_poly.pdbx_strand_id
1 'polypeptide(L)'
;MDYSKYHDVRVDNQLATDTLVPDLVQLQTLQDFTRWKRQGKLLPYKPAGFSELHKAFRDPDGAWTAVSVIAFSFFYDVAAAGAAAPKSPLDLLDPRWKGAIASSYPHDDDAVLYLFSLYQETYGWDWVAEFAAQQPQFARGSHSARLAVNAKQKTIGVGGSGTPVVGSAPIQWVAPQGHPFMAWGQRAAILKKAANPTAAKLYLNWALSEERQLAGSSGWSVRTDVTPNASLKPVWEIPEAHVDGFPRFMEDRAGIERLKQTFALYFGEVRGEPTPGVLGLHPGR
;
A
#
# COMPACT_ATOMS: atom_id res chain seq x y z
N MET A 1 13.16 3.76 -7.23
CA MET A 1 12.14 3.07 -6.40
C MET A 1 12.40 1.58 -6.54
N ASP A 2 12.31 0.79 -5.46
CA ASP A 2 12.46 -0.69 -5.47
C ASP A 2 11.20 -1.31 -4.84
N TYR A 3 11.11 -2.64 -4.81
CA TYR A 3 10.12 -3.33 -3.98
C TYR A 3 10.46 -3.19 -2.50
N SER A 4 9.43 -2.95 -1.69
CA SER A 4 9.62 -2.69 -0.26
C SER A 4 10.28 -3.86 0.47
N LYS A 5 10.08 -5.11 0.01
CA LYS A 5 10.76 -6.31 0.54
C LYS A 5 12.28 -6.35 0.35
N TYR A 6 12.83 -5.44 -0.44
CA TYR A 6 14.27 -5.28 -0.64
C TYR A 6 14.80 -3.96 -0.08
N HIS A 7 13.93 -2.98 0.21
CA HIS A 7 14.37 -1.70 0.79
C HIS A 7 14.88 -1.87 2.22
N ASP A 8 14.14 -2.60 3.04
CA ASP A 8 14.44 -2.85 4.44
C ASP A 8 15.77 -3.59 4.63
N VAL A 9 15.92 -4.74 3.99
CA VAL A 9 17.13 -5.57 4.06
C VAL A 9 18.33 -4.89 3.43
N ARG A 10 18.12 -4.05 2.41
CA ARG A 10 19.20 -3.22 1.86
C ARG A 10 19.68 -2.19 2.88
N VAL A 11 18.77 -1.47 3.54
CA VAL A 11 19.14 -0.50 4.58
C VAL A 11 19.79 -1.22 5.76
N ASP A 12 19.28 -2.37 6.18
CA ASP A 12 19.91 -3.17 7.24
C ASP A 12 21.33 -3.61 6.87
N ASN A 13 21.53 -4.11 5.65
CA ASN A 13 22.86 -4.50 5.18
C ASN A 13 23.79 -3.29 5.11
N GLN A 14 23.33 -2.17 4.55
CA GLN A 14 24.12 -0.94 4.46
C GLN A 14 24.50 -0.38 5.85
N LEU A 15 23.62 -0.47 6.84
CA LEU A 15 23.93 -0.09 8.22
C LEU A 15 24.96 -1.04 8.86
N ALA A 16 24.86 -2.34 8.58
CA ALA A 16 25.79 -3.35 9.09
C ALA A 16 27.19 -3.24 8.48
N THR A 17 27.29 -2.81 7.22
CA THR A 17 28.55 -2.65 6.50
C THR A 17 29.08 -1.21 6.50
N ASP A 18 28.46 -0.30 7.25
CA ASP A 18 28.81 1.13 7.31
C ASP A 18 28.88 1.83 5.93
N THR A 19 27.94 1.46 5.07
CA THR A 19 27.82 2.00 3.70
C THR A 19 26.41 2.56 3.47
N LEU A 20 25.85 3.23 4.48
CA LEU A 20 24.52 3.82 4.39
C LEU A 20 24.47 4.86 3.25
N VAL A 21 23.52 4.68 2.34
CA VAL A 21 23.30 5.60 1.21
C VAL A 21 22.18 6.61 1.50
N PRO A 22 20.96 6.20 1.92
CA PRO A 22 19.85 7.14 2.07
C PRO A 22 19.89 7.92 3.39
N ASP A 23 19.39 9.16 3.34
CA ASP A 23 19.15 9.99 4.53
C ASP A 23 17.83 9.64 5.24
N LEU A 24 16.84 9.21 4.46
CA LEU A 24 15.48 8.89 4.91
C LEU A 24 14.97 7.67 4.15
N VAL A 25 14.13 6.89 4.83
CA VAL A 25 13.38 5.76 4.26
C VAL A 25 11.91 6.10 4.26
N GLN A 26 11.18 5.70 3.21
CA GLN A 26 9.72 5.79 3.12
C GLN A 26 9.14 4.52 2.54
N LEU A 27 8.54 3.67 3.38
CA LEU A 27 8.20 2.28 3.02
C LEU A 27 6.81 1.89 3.50
N GLN A 28 6.24 0.86 2.85
CA GLN A 28 5.02 0.21 3.29
C GLN A 28 5.28 -0.94 4.27
N THR A 29 6.54 -1.33 4.49
CA THR A 29 6.92 -2.36 5.47
C THR A 29 6.94 -1.76 6.88
N LEU A 30 5.75 -1.56 7.42
CA LEU A 30 5.53 -0.73 8.61
C LEU A 30 6.27 -1.24 9.85
N GLN A 31 6.41 -2.55 10.00
CA GLN A 31 7.09 -3.20 11.12
C GLN A 31 8.59 -2.84 11.22
N ASP A 32 9.21 -2.47 10.09
CA ASP A 32 10.63 -2.10 10.09
C ASP A 32 10.87 -0.80 10.85
N PHE A 33 9.92 0.13 10.82
CA PHE A 33 10.02 1.37 11.61
C PHE A 33 9.94 1.08 13.11
N THR A 34 9.08 0.14 13.53
CA THR A 34 9.01 -0.31 14.92
C THR A 34 10.33 -0.96 15.34
N ARG A 35 10.89 -1.84 14.50
CA ARG A 35 12.16 -2.53 14.72
C ARG A 35 13.35 -1.57 14.75
N TRP A 36 13.49 -0.69 13.78
CA TRP A 36 14.57 0.30 13.69
C TRP A 36 14.53 1.31 14.83
N LYS A 37 13.33 1.70 15.31
CA LYS A 37 13.18 2.49 16.54
C LYS A 37 13.81 1.76 17.74
N ARG A 38 13.41 0.50 17.99
CA ARG A 38 13.97 -0.31 19.09
C ARG A 38 15.48 -0.48 18.99
N GLN A 39 16.00 -0.56 17.77
CA GLN A 39 17.43 -0.69 17.49
C GLN A 39 18.19 0.65 17.54
N GLY A 40 17.53 1.78 17.81
CA GLY A 40 18.15 3.10 17.86
C GLY A 40 18.72 3.57 16.51
N LYS A 41 18.19 3.07 15.39
CA LYS A 41 18.64 3.37 14.02
C LYS A 41 17.99 4.60 13.41
N LEU A 42 16.94 5.13 14.01
CA LEU A 42 16.19 6.29 13.52
C LEU A 42 16.57 7.55 14.31
N LEU A 43 16.59 8.69 13.63
CA LEU A 43 16.68 10.01 14.25
C LEU A 43 15.25 10.49 14.57
N PRO A 44 14.88 10.63 15.86
CA PRO A 44 13.58 11.18 16.20
C PRO A 44 13.44 12.63 15.73
N TYR A 45 12.39 12.92 14.99
CA TYR A 45 12.09 14.25 14.51
C TYR A 45 10.57 14.46 14.42
N LYS A 46 10.10 15.54 15.04
CA LYS A 46 8.71 16.01 14.96
C LYS A 46 8.65 17.16 13.97
N PRO A 47 8.25 16.94 12.70
CA PRO A 47 8.10 18.00 11.70
C PRO A 47 7.05 19.04 12.09
N ALA A 48 7.01 20.15 11.37
CA ALA A 48 5.93 21.14 11.45
C ALA A 48 4.57 20.46 11.20
N GLY A 49 3.56 20.81 12.00
CA GLY A 49 2.24 20.16 11.95
C GLY A 49 2.20 18.76 12.56
N PHE A 50 3.26 18.29 13.22
CA PHE A 50 3.28 16.96 13.83
C PHE A 50 2.16 16.74 14.85
N SER A 51 1.75 17.78 15.61
CA SER A 51 0.63 17.73 16.56
C SER A 51 -0.70 17.39 15.89
N GLU A 52 -0.86 17.79 14.63
CA GLU A 52 -2.07 17.61 13.84
C GLU A 52 -2.14 16.26 13.13
N LEU A 53 -1.08 15.44 13.20
CA LEU A 53 -1.15 14.07 12.69
C LEU A 53 -2.07 13.22 13.55
N HIS A 54 -2.90 12.42 12.89
CA HIS A 54 -3.70 11.42 13.59
C HIS A 54 -2.78 10.44 14.35
N LYS A 55 -3.19 9.98 15.53
CA LYS A 55 -2.34 9.15 16.41
C LYS A 55 -1.89 7.84 15.76
N ALA A 56 -2.71 7.24 14.89
CA ALA A 56 -2.36 6.03 14.13
C ALA A 56 -1.22 6.28 13.11
N PHE A 57 -0.96 7.53 12.77
CA PHE A 57 -0.06 7.96 11.70
C PHE A 57 1.22 8.62 12.20
N ARG A 58 1.53 8.53 13.49
CA ARG A 58 2.80 9.00 14.05
C ARG A 58 3.30 8.11 15.18
N ASP A 59 4.61 8.03 15.30
CA ASP A 59 5.24 7.57 16.53
C ASP A 59 5.23 8.69 17.58
N PRO A 60 4.82 8.48 18.85
CA PRO A 60 4.76 9.55 19.84
C PRO A 60 6.11 10.25 20.12
N ASP A 61 7.23 9.56 19.91
CA ASP A 61 8.57 10.10 20.10
C ASP A 61 9.12 10.77 18.83
N GLY A 62 8.39 10.69 17.71
CA GLY A 62 8.82 11.19 16.41
C GLY A 62 9.84 10.29 15.71
N ALA A 63 9.95 9.02 16.09
CA ALA A 63 10.85 8.08 15.42
C ALA A 63 10.46 7.84 13.95
N TRP A 64 9.17 7.92 13.64
CA TRP A 64 8.62 7.87 12.30
C TRP A 64 7.31 8.67 12.23
N THR A 65 6.94 9.08 11.02
CA THR A 65 5.64 9.68 10.71
C THR A 65 5.10 9.05 9.44
N ALA A 66 3.79 8.88 9.30
CA ALA A 66 3.22 8.69 7.98
C ALA A 66 3.24 10.03 7.23
N VAL A 67 3.46 9.99 5.91
CA VAL A 67 3.50 11.18 5.06
C VAL A 67 2.36 11.25 4.05
N SER A 68 1.66 10.13 3.85
CA SER A 68 0.46 10.05 3.01
C SER A 68 -0.39 8.85 3.42
N VAL A 69 -1.68 8.90 3.09
CA VAL A 69 -2.56 7.74 3.13
C VAL A 69 -2.53 7.06 1.77
N ILE A 70 -2.28 5.75 1.74
CA ILE A 70 -2.47 4.90 0.57
C ILE A 70 -3.61 3.92 0.89
N ALA A 71 -4.46 3.64 -0.09
CA ALA A 71 -5.55 2.67 0.06
C ALA A 71 -5.60 1.72 -1.13
N PHE A 72 -5.75 0.42 -0.88
CA PHE A 72 -5.92 -0.62 -1.89
C PHE A 72 -7.33 -1.20 -1.83
N SER A 73 -7.90 -1.40 -3.01
CA SER A 73 -9.17 -2.08 -3.27
C SER A 73 -9.12 -2.59 -4.71
N PHE A 74 -10.28 -2.82 -5.32
CA PHE A 74 -10.43 -3.01 -6.74
C PHE A 74 -10.92 -1.74 -7.45
N PHE A 75 -10.75 -1.74 -8.77
CA PHE A 75 -11.17 -0.68 -9.67
C PHE A 75 -11.53 -1.27 -11.03
N TYR A 76 -12.30 -0.53 -11.82
CA TYR A 76 -12.75 -1.00 -13.13
C TYR A 76 -12.75 0.11 -14.17
N ASP A 77 -12.58 -0.29 -15.43
CA ASP A 77 -12.81 0.59 -16.58
C ASP A 77 -14.31 0.88 -16.73
N VAL A 78 -14.70 2.15 -16.63
CA VAL A 78 -16.12 2.56 -16.59
C VAL A 78 -16.85 2.16 -17.86
N ALA A 79 -16.22 2.33 -19.02
CA ALA A 79 -16.84 2.03 -20.31
C ALA A 79 -16.98 0.51 -20.53
N ALA A 80 -15.94 -0.27 -20.21
CA ALA A 80 -15.96 -1.72 -20.39
C ALA A 80 -16.84 -2.43 -19.35
N ALA A 81 -16.93 -1.92 -18.12
CA ALA A 81 -17.77 -2.52 -17.08
C ALA A 81 -19.25 -2.13 -17.22
N GLY A 82 -19.54 -0.89 -17.65
CA GLY A 82 -20.90 -0.40 -17.87
C GLY A 82 -21.83 -0.63 -16.67
N ALA A 83 -23.08 -1.03 -16.94
CA ALA A 83 -24.07 -1.33 -15.90
C ALA A 83 -23.74 -2.57 -15.06
N ALA A 84 -22.79 -3.40 -15.51
CA ALA A 84 -22.36 -4.61 -14.81
C ALA A 84 -21.29 -4.33 -13.76
N ALA A 85 -20.80 -3.09 -13.61
CA ALA A 85 -19.66 -2.77 -12.76
C ALA A 85 -19.73 -3.39 -11.34
N PRO A 86 -18.65 -4.05 -10.88
CA PRO A 86 -18.63 -4.68 -9.56
C PRO A 86 -18.73 -3.63 -8.46
N LYS A 87 -19.53 -3.91 -7.43
CA LYS A 87 -19.75 -3.04 -6.27
C LYS A 87 -19.15 -3.60 -5.00
N SER A 88 -18.89 -4.91 -4.98
CA SER A 88 -18.32 -5.66 -3.87
C SER A 88 -17.25 -6.65 -4.35
N PRO A 89 -16.39 -7.15 -3.45
CA PRO A 89 -15.49 -8.26 -3.75
C PRO A 89 -16.22 -9.55 -4.17
N LEU A 90 -17.48 -9.74 -3.77
CA LEU A 90 -18.29 -10.89 -4.21
C LEU A 90 -18.63 -10.80 -5.71
N ASP A 91 -18.88 -9.59 -6.22
CA ASP A 91 -19.18 -9.38 -7.65
C ASP A 91 -17.99 -9.71 -8.56
N LEU A 92 -16.76 -9.75 -8.01
CA LEU A 92 -15.56 -10.16 -8.75
C LEU A 92 -15.62 -11.64 -9.16
N LEU A 93 -16.48 -12.44 -8.53
CA LEU A 93 -16.67 -13.85 -8.82
C LEU A 93 -17.71 -14.12 -9.91
N ASP A 94 -18.42 -13.09 -10.40
CA ASP A 94 -19.37 -13.26 -11.50
C ASP A 94 -18.63 -13.83 -12.73
N PRO A 95 -19.07 -14.97 -13.30
CA PRO A 95 -18.40 -15.63 -14.43
C PRO A 95 -18.15 -14.73 -15.64
N ARG A 96 -18.87 -13.60 -15.78
CA ARG A 96 -18.60 -12.59 -16.83
C ARG A 96 -17.20 -12.00 -16.74
N TRP A 97 -16.58 -12.01 -15.56
CA TRP A 97 -15.25 -11.46 -15.32
C TRP A 97 -14.12 -12.45 -15.54
N LYS A 98 -14.45 -13.69 -15.92
CA LYS A 98 -13.45 -14.71 -16.21
C LYS A 98 -12.49 -14.24 -17.31
N GLY A 99 -11.20 -14.20 -16.99
CA GLY A 99 -10.13 -13.70 -17.85
C GLY A 99 -10.06 -12.17 -17.97
N ALA A 100 -10.98 -11.42 -17.37
CA ALA A 100 -11.07 -9.96 -17.47
C ALA A 100 -10.45 -9.20 -16.27
N ILE A 101 -9.91 -9.93 -15.30
CA ILE A 101 -9.30 -9.36 -14.08
C ILE A 101 -7.77 -9.35 -14.21
N ALA A 102 -7.13 -8.28 -13.75
CA ALA A 102 -5.70 -8.25 -13.42
C ALA A 102 -5.48 -7.95 -11.94
N SER A 103 -4.37 -8.45 -11.42
CA SER A 103 -3.87 -8.11 -10.08
C SER A 103 -2.35 -8.23 -10.06
N SER A 104 -1.71 -7.64 -9.06
CA SER A 104 -0.36 -8.10 -8.71
C SER A 104 -0.43 -9.37 -7.89
N TYR A 105 0.62 -10.20 -7.91
CA TYR A 105 0.67 -11.39 -7.05
C TYR A 105 0.55 -10.99 -5.56
N PRO A 106 -0.47 -11.47 -4.83
CA PRO A 106 -0.61 -11.16 -3.40
C PRO A 106 0.58 -11.68 -2.61
N HIS A 107 1.17 -12.81 -2.99
CA HIS A 107 2.37 -13.35 -2.34
C HIS A 107 3.70 -12.69 -2.77
N ASP A 108 3.69 -11.68 -3.64
CA ASP A 108 4.88 -10.86 -3.98
C ASP A 108 4.90 -9.50 -3.25
N ASP A 109 3.73 -8.98 -2.82
CA ASP A 109 3.54 -7.67 -2.19
C ASP A 109 2.63 -7.78 -0.95
N ASP A 110 3.17 -7.50 0.25
CA ASP A 110 2.45 -7.70 1.52
C ASP A 110 1.20 -6.81 1.68
N ALA A 111 1.13 -5.65 1.01
CA ALA A 111 -0.10 -4.85 1.04
C ALA A 111 -1.19 -5.52 0.20
N VAL A 112 -0.84 -6.06 -0.96
CA VAL A 112 -1.77 -6.83 -1.79
C VAL A 112 -2.19 -8.11 -1.06
N LEU A 113 -1.25 -8.79 -0.39
CA LEU A 113 -1.52 -9.94 0.46
C LEU A 113 -2.56 -9.62 1.52
N TYR A 114 -2.42 -8.48 2.20
CA TYR A 114 -3.34 -8.07 3.26
C TYR A 114 -4.75 -7.81 2.72
N LEU A 115 -4.88 -7.17 1.54
CA LEU A 115 -6.20 -7.02 0.91
C LEU A 115 -6.86 -8.38 0.65
N PHE A 116 -6.09 -9.34 0.11
CA PHE A 116 -6.59 -10.70 -0.13
C PHE A 116 -6.86 -11.47 1.15
N SER A 117 -6.11 -11.23 2.23
CA SER A 117 -6.37 -11.82 3.54
C SER A 117 -7.69 -11.30 4.12
N LEU A 118 -8.02 -10.02 3.95
CA LEU A 118 -9.31 -9.48 4.35
C LEU A 118 -10.46 -10.13 3.60
N TYR A 119 -10.32 -10.36 2.29
CA TYR A 119 -11.31 -11.11 1.51
C TYR A 119 -11.44 -12.55 1.99
N GLN A 120 -10.31 -13.23 2.22
CA GLN A 120 -10.28 -14.60 2.75
C GLN A 120 -10.92 -14.69 4.14
N GLU A 121 -10.63 -13.76 5.04
CA GLU A 121 -11.21 -13.73 6.39
C GLU A 121 -12.71 -13.46 6.38
N THR A 122 -13.17 -12.61 5.44
CA THR A 122 -14.58 -12.22 5.34
C THR A 122 -15.43 -13.29 4.64
N TYR A 123 -14.91 -13.91 3.57
CA TYR A 123 -15.69 -14.79 2.68
C TYR A 123 -15.21 -16.25 2.67
N GLY A 124 -14.13 -16.56 3.39
CA GLY A 124 -13.55 -17.91 3.44
C GLY A 124 -12.62 -18.22 2.27
N TRP A 125 -12.00 -19.40 2.35
CA TRP A 125 -11.12 -19.93 1.29
C TRP A 125 -11.87 -20.25 0.00
N ASP A 126 -13.18 -20.47 0.06
CA ASP A 126 -14.03 -20.67 -1.12
C ASP A 126 -13.99 -19.45 -2.05
N TRP A 127 -14.01 -18.23 -1.49
CA TRP A 127 -13.85 -17.02 -2.28
C TRP A 127 -12.50 -16.97 -3.01
N VAL A 128 -11.42 -17.39 -2.35
CA VAL A 128 -10.07 -17.45 -2.96
C VAL A 128 -10.03 -18.47 -4.09
N ALA A 129 -10.65 -19.63 -3.89
CA ALA A 129 -10.75 -20.68 -4.91
C ALA A 129 -11.56 -20.22 -6.13
N GLU A 130 -12.71 -19.59 -5.91
CA GLU A 130 -13.56 -19.04 -6.98
C GLU A 130 -12.88 -17.87 -7.70
N PHE A 131 -12.16 -17.01 -6.98
CA PHE A 131 -11.38 -15.94 -7.57
C PHE A 131 -10.26 -16.50 -8.46
N ALA A 132 -9.56 -17.56 -8.02
CA ALA A 132 -8.58 -18.26 -8.85
C ALA A 132 -9.23 -18.83 -10.13
N ALA A 133 -10.46 -19.35 -10.04
CA ALA A 133 -11.22 -19.86 -11.17
C ALA A 133 -11.63 -18.78 -12.19
N GLN A 134 -11.64 -17.50 -11.80
CA GLN A 134 -11.77 -16.38 -12.73
C GLN A 134 -10.54 -16.19 -13.64
N GLN A 135 -9.43 -16.90 -13.39
CA GLN A 135 -8.19 -16.79 -14.18
C GLN A 135 -7.67 -15.34 -14.28
N PRO A 136 -7.45 -14.66 -13.13
CA PRO A 136 -6.87 -13.32 -13.13
C PRO A 136 -5.46 -13.34 -13.75
N GLN A 137 -5.13 -12.29 -14.50
CA GLN A 137 -3.76 -12.07 -14.94
C GLN A 137 -2.94 -11.48 -13.79
N PHE A 138 -2.01 -12.26 -13.28
CA PHE A 138 -1.05 -11.79 -12.28
C PHE A 138 0.24 -11.27 -12.92
N ALA A 139 0.74 -10.15 -12.40
CA ALA A 139 2.07 -9.62 -12.71
C ALA A 139 2.74 -9.09 -11.43
N ARG A 140 4.03 -8.79 -11.49
CA ARG A 140 4.74 -8.22 -10.33
C ARG A 140 4.48 -6.71 -10.22
N GLY A 141 4.46 -6.21 -8.99
CA GLY A 141 4.23 -4.80 -8.68
C GLY A 141 2.76 -4.36 -8.76
N SER A 142 2.26 -3.72 -7.71
CA SER A 142 0.85 -3.30 -7.55
C SER A 142 0.31 -2.34 -8.61
N HIS A 143 1.18 -1.61 -9.32
CA HIS A 143 0.76 -0.75 -10.44
C HIS A 143 0.41 -1.55 -11.71
N SER A 144 0.83 -2.81 -11.82
CA SER A 144 0.64 -3.63 -13.03
C SER A 144 -0.85 -3.84 -13.38
N ALA A 145 -1.70 -4.02 -12.37
CA ALA A 145 -3.14 -4.13 -12.57
C ALA A 145 -3.73 -2.86 -13.22
N ARG A 146 -3.24 -1.68 -12.79
CA ARG A 146 -3.68 -0.40 -13.35
C ARG A 146 -3.21 -0.23 -14.79
N LEU A 147 -1.98 -0.67 -15.11
CA LEU A 147 -1.47 -0.67 -16.48
C LEU A 147 -2.32 -1.55 -17.41
N ALA A 148 -2.67 -2.75 -16.97
CA ALA A 148 -3.51 -3.67 -17.76
C ALA A 148 -4.90 -3.08 -18.05
N VAL A 149 -5.53 -2.43 -17.07
CA VAL A 149 -6.84 -1.77 -17.26
C VAL A 149 -6.73 -0.53 -18.15
N ASN A 150 -5.73 0.33 -17.92
CA ASN A 150 -5.47 1.49 -18.78
C ASN A 150 -5.23 1.10 -20.24
N ALA A 151 -4.50 0.00 -20.46
CA ALA A 151 -4.22 -0.55 -21.79
C ALA A 151 -5.42 -1.30 -22.41
N LYS A 152 -6.59 -1.32 -21.74
CA LYS A 152 -7.80 -2.04 -22.16
C LYS A 152 -7.60 -3.55 -22.36
N GLN A 153 -6.56 -4.12 -21.75
CA GLN A 153 -6.29 -5.56 -21.77
C GLN A 153 -7.16 -6.31 -20.76
N LYS A 154 -7.56 -5.62 -19.69
CA LYS A 154 -8.42 -6.12 -18.61
C LYS A 154 -9.47 -5.08 -18.26
N THR A 155 -10.60 -5.53 -17.75
CA THR A 155 -11.70 -4.65 -17.33
C THR A 155 -11.54 -4.23 -15.87
N ILE A 156 -11.07 -5.15 -15.02
CA ILE A 156 -10.98 -4.97 -13.57
C ILE A 156 -9.53 -5.12 -13.13
N GLY A 157 -9.11 -4.25 -12.21
CA GLY A 157 -7.88 -4.40 -11.44
C GLY A 157 -8.18 -4.61 -9.96
N VAL A 158 -7.48 -5.54 -9.31
CA VAL A 158 -7.59 -5.81 -7.86
C VAL A 158 -6.25 -5.59 -7.18
N GLY A 159 -6.24 -5.01 -5.98
CA GLY A 159 -5.02 -4.82 -5.20
C GLY A 159 -4.19 -3.62 -5.66
N GLY A 160 -4.84 -2.53 -6.07
CA GLY A 160 -4.14 -1.31 -6.49
C GLY A 160 -4.68 -0.05 -5.83
N SER A 161 -3.83 0.99 -5.83
CA SER A 161 -4.16 2.27 -5.23
C SER A 161 -5.22 3.05 -6.01
N GLY A 162 -5.96 3.88 -5.29
CA GLY A 162 -6.90 4.82 -5.86
C GLY A 162 -7.58 5.67 -4.80
N THR A 163 -8.71 6.27 -5.19
CA THR A 163 -9.52 7.14 -4.34
C THR A 163 -11.00 6.81 -4.55
N PRO A 164 -11.83 6.81 -3.49
CA PRO A 164 -13.28 6.65 -3.64
C PRO A 164 -13.96 7.91 -4.19
N VAL A 165 -13.23 9.02 -4.40
CA VAL A 165 -13.79 10.23 -5.01
C VAL A 165 -14.26 9.89 -6.42
N VAL A 166 -15.57 9.91 -6.62
CA VAL A 166 -16.20 9.69 -7.92
C VAL A 166 -15.99 10.94 -8.78
N GLY A 167 -15.45 10.74 -9.97
CA GLY A 167 -15.27 11.78 -10.99
C GLY A 167 -15.53 11.23 -12.39
N SER A 168 -15.26 12.03 -13.42
CA SER A 168 -15.36 11.60 -14.83
C SER A 168 -14.17 10.75 -15.31
N ALA A 169 -13.40 10.17 -14.38
CA ALA A 169 -12.23 9.38 -14.71
C ALA A 169 -12.63 8.10 -15.46
N PRO A 170 -11.86 7.64 -16.45
CA PRO A 170 -12.16 6.43 -17.21
C PRO A 170 -12.05 5.15 -16.37
N ILE A 171 -11.37 5.22 -15.23
CA ILE A 171 -11.27 4.13 -14.26
C ILE A 171 -11.82 4.60 -12.92
N GLN A 172 -12.78 3.84 -12.39
CA GLN A 172 -13.37 4.08 -11.09
C GLN A 172 -12.78 3.12 -10.06
N TRP A 173 -12.26 3.66 -8.95
CA TRP A 173 -11.86 2.87 -7.79
C TRP A 173 -13.02 2.74 -6.81
N VAL A 174 -13.15 1.58 -6.17
CA VAL A 174 -14.32 1.23 -5.37
C VAL A 174 -13.94 1.14 -3.91
N ALA A 175 -14.55 1.98 -3.06
CA ALA A 175 -14.73 1.69 -1.64
C ALA A 175 -16.03 0.91 -1.48
N PRO A 176 -15.99 -0.42 -1.34
CA PRO A 176 -17.20 -1.22 -1.34
C PRO A 176 -17.93 -1.05 0.01
N GLN A 177 -19.19 -0.63 -0.03
CA GLN A 177 -19.96 -0.41 1.20
C GLN A 177 -20.19 -1.72 1.94
N GLY A 178 -19.89 -1.77 3.24
CA GLY A 178 -20.07 -2.97 4.08
C GLY A 178 -19.12 -4.12 3.74
N HIS A 179 -18.07 -3.88 2.96
CA HIS A 179 -17.09 -4.88 2.56
C HIS A 179 -15.67 -4.35 2.74
N PRO A 180 -14.69 -5.22 3.02
CA PRO A 180 -13.34 -4.76 3.31
C PRO A 180 -12.66 -4.13 2.08
N PHE A 181 -11.87 -3.11 2.35
CA PHE A 181 -10.72 -2.69 1.58
C PHE A 181 -9.57 -2.44 2.57
N MET A 182 -8.47 -1.82 2.15
CA MET A 182 -7.43 -1.44 3.11
C MET A 182 -6.91 -0.04 2.86
N ALA A 183 -6.46 0.60 3.92
CA ALA A 183 -5.67 1.82 3.88
C ALA A 183 -4.59 1.82 4.96
N TRP A 184 -3.52 2.57 4.72
CA TRP A 184 -2.45 2.75 5.69
C TRP A 184 -1.75 4.09 5.50
N GLY A 185 -1.08 4.55 6.55
CA GLY A 185 -0.15 5.67 6.47
C GLY A 185 1.21 5.19 5.97
N GLN A 186 1.65 5.64 4.80
CA GLN A 186 2.99 5.34 4.29
C GLN A 186 4.02 5.98 5.22
N ARG A 187 4.78 5.16 5.94
CA ARG A 187 5.72 5.62 6.96
C ARG A 187 6.99 6.16 6.32
N ALA A 188 7.52 7.23 6.91
CA ALA A 188 8.81 7.80 6.62
C ALA A 188 9.59 8.07 7.92
N ALA A 189 10.90 7.93 7.87
CA ALA A 189 11.79 8.19 9.00
C ALA A 189 13.20 8.58 8.56
N ILE A 190 13.80 9.50 9.29
CA ILE A 190 15.19 9.90 9.09
C ILE A 190 16.09 8.85 9.73
N LEU A 191 17.10 8.39 9.00
CA LEU A 191 18.09 7.45 9.52
C LEU A 191 19.08 8.20 10.43
N LYS A 192 19.48 7.58 11.54
CA LYS A 192 20.38 8.22 12.52
C LYS A 192 21.75 8.57 11.94
N LYS A 193 22.22 7.81 10.95
CA LYS A 193 23.46 8.02 10.20
C LYS A 193 23.25 8.80 8.88
N ALA A 194 22.13 9.49 8.71
CA ALA A 194 21.89 10.34 7.53
C ALA A 194 23.04 11.34 7.33
N ALA A 195 23.53 11.45 6.09
CA ALA A 195 24.57 12.41 5.72
C ALA A 195 24.02 13.84 5.63
N ASN A 196 22.74 13.99 5.26
CA ASN A 196 22.05 15.25 5.08
C ASN A 196 20.80 15.37 5.97
N PRO A 197 20.93 15.36 7.32
CA PRO A 197 19.79 15.34 8.23
C PRO A 197 18.90 16.59 8.09
N THR A 198 19.46 17.76 7.73
CA THR A 198 18.66 18.98 7.50
C THR A 198 17.77 18.86 6.27
N ALA A 199 18.27 18.26 5.18
CA ALA A 199 17.48 18.01 3.98
C ALA A 199 16.36 16.98 4.26
N ALA A 200 16.65 15.93 5.03
CA ALA A 200 15.66 14.95 5.44
C ALA A 200 14.54 15.56 6.33
N LYS A 201 14.90 16.48 7.23
CA LYS A 201 13.92 17.25 8.02
C LYS A 201 13.06 18.15 7.12
N LEU A 202 13.67 18.84 6.16
CA LEU A 202 12.96 19.67 5.19
C LEU A 202 11.97 18.84 4.39
N TYR A 203 12.36 17.64 3.94
CA TYR A 203 11.48 16.71 3.25
C TYR A 203 10.25 16.35 4.07
N LEU A 204 10.41 16.00 5.35
CA LEU A 204 9.27 15.68 6.23
C LEU A 204 8.35 16.88 6.47
N ASN A 205 8.90 18.10 6.61
CA ASN A 205 8.10 19.33 6.70
C ASN A 205 7.31 19.58 5.42
N TRP A 206 7.96 19.42 4.26
CA TRP A 206 7.32 19.58 2.96
C TRP A 206 6.21 18.55 2.76
N ALA A 207 6.48 17.27 3.02
CA ALA A 207 5.50 16.21 2.80
C ALA A 207 4.24 16.37 3.67
N LEU A 208 4.36 16.99 4.85
CA LEU A 208 3.26 17.28 5.77
C LEU A 208 2.69 18.69 5.68
N SER A 209 3.18 19.51 4.73
CA SER A 209 2.58 20.82 4.49
C SER A 209 1.11 20.66 4.09
N GLU A 210 0.30 21.66 4.41
CA GLU A 210 -1.12 21.66 4.05
C GLU A 210 -1.30 21.49 2.54
N GLU A 211 -0.53 22.21 1.73
CA GLU A 211 -0.52 22.10 0.26
C GLU A 211 -0.29 20.66 -0.20
N ARG A 212 0.70 19.96 0.38
CA ARG A 212 1.01 18.57 -0.01
C ARG A 212 -0.04 17.58 0.48
N GLN A 213 -0.62 17.80 1.65
CA GLN A 213 -1.71 16.95 2.16
C GLN A 213 -3.01 17.15 1.37
N LEU A 214 -3.32 18.37 0.91
CA LEU A 214 -4.45 18.65 0.02
C LEU A 214 -4.27 18.04 -1.37
N ALA A 215 -3.04 17.99 -1.89
CA ALA A 215 -2.72 17.45 -3.20
C ALA A 215 -2.61 15.90 -3.25
N GLY A 216 -2.88 15.21 -2.14
CA GLY A 216 -2.78 13.75 -2.05
C GLY A 216 -3.78 13.02 -2.97
N SER A 217 -3.32 12.02 -3.71
CA SER A 217 -4.12 11.33 -4.74
C SER A 217 -5.13 10.32 -4.20
N SER A 218 -5.09 9.97 -2.91
CA SER A 218 -6.05 9.05 -2.30
C SER A 218 -7.35 9.75 -1.86
N GLY A 219 -7.36 11.08 -1.79
CA GLY A 219 -8.48 11.86 -1.22
C GLY A 219 -8.45 11.95 0.31
N TRP A 220 -7.46 11.33 0.97
CA TRP A 220 -7.26 11.40 2.42
C TRP A 220 -5.91 12.02 2.79
N SER A 221 -5.90 12.67 3.96
CA SER A 221 -4.72 13.25 4.61
C SER A 221 -4.32 12.41 5.81
N VAL A 222 -3.05 12.47 6.23
CA VAL A 222 -2.61 11.92 7.53
C VAL A 222 -2.84 12.91 8.69
N ARG A 223 -3.13 14.17 8.36
CA ARG A 223 -3.43 15.25 9.32
C ARG A 223 -4.93 15.36 9.59
N THR A 224 -5.29 15.60 10.84
CA THR A 224 -6.68 15.77 11.32
C THR A 224 -7.27 17.14 10.98
N ASP A 225 -6.43 18.14 10.71
CA ASP A 225 -6.83 19.50 10.38
C ASP A 225 -6.89 19.78 8.86
N VAL A 226 -6.58 18.78 8.02
CA VAL A 226 -6.63 18.90 6.55
C VAL A 226 -7.64 17.92 5.99
N THR A 227 -8.62 18.42 5.24
CA THR A 227 -9.64 17.62 4.58
C THR A 227 -9.51 17.78 3.06
N PRO A 228 -8.80 16.88 2.35
CA PRO A 228 -8.58 17.01 0.90
C PRO A 228 -9.88 16.94 0.10
N ASN A 229 -10.87 16.19 0.59
CA ASN A 229 -12.19 16.10 -0.02
C ASN A 229 -13.28 16.03 1.06
N ALA A 230 -14.13 17.07 1.11
CA ALA A 230 -15.18 17.20 2.11
C ALA A 230 -16.30 16.14 2.01
N SER A 231 -16.41 15.43 0.89
CA SER A 231 -17.37 14.34 0.72
C SER A 231 -16.88 13.01 1.32
N LEU A 232 -15.60 12.92 1.70
CA LEU A 232 -15.04 11.74 2.34
C LEU A 232 -14.98 11.92 3.85
N LYS A 233 -15.40 10.88 4.58
CA LYS A 233 -15.00 10.76 5.98
C LYS A 233 -13.49 10.56 6.07
N PRO A 234 -12.84 11.01 7.15
CA PRO A 234 -11.46 10.65 7.42
C PRO A 234 -11.27 9.13 7.40
N VAL A 235 -10.15 8.65 6.85
CA VAL A 235 -9.95 7.21 6.60
C VAL A 235 -9.99 6.37 7.88
N TRP A 236 -9.59 6.95 9.02
CA TRP A 236 -9.63 6.31 10.34
C TRP A 236 -11.04 6.18 10.92
N GLU A 237 -12.05 6.81 10.32
CA GLU A 237 -13.46 6.68 10.71
C GLU A 237 -14.22 5.67 9.82
N ILE A 238 -13.53 5.01 8.89
CA ILE A 238 -14.11 4.01 7.98
C ILE A 238 -13.64 2.61 8.44
N PRO A 239 -14.49 1.83 9.13
CA PRO A 239 -14.11 0.50 9.60
C PRO A 239 -13.63 -0.42 8.48
N GLU A 240 -14.27 -0.36 7.32
CA GLU A 240 -13.94 -1.12 6.12
C GLU A 240 -12.57 -0.78 5.54
N ALA A 241 -11.92 0.31 5.97
CA ALA A 241 -10.57 0.67 5.54
C ALA A 241 -9.47 -0.07 6.31
N HIS A 242 -9.80 -0.74 7.41
CA HIS A 242 -8.87 -1.55 8.22
C HIS A 242 -7.52 -0.86 8.53
N VAL A 243 -7.55 0.45 8.84
CA VAL A 243 -6.34 1.29 9.03
C VAL A 243 -5.39 0.73 10.09
N ASP A 244 -5.92 0.22 11.20
CA ASP A 244 -5.12 -0.37 12.28
C ASP A 244 -4.78 -1.85 12.04
N GLY A 245 -5.42 -2.48 11.07
CA GLY A 245 -5.20 -3.89 10.77
C GLY A 245 -3.92 -4.14 10.00
N PHE A 246 -3.59 -3.32 9.01
CA PHE A 246 -2.35 -3.51 8.23
C PHE A 246 -1.07 -3.39 9.07
N PRO A 247 -0.90 -2.40 9.98
CA PRO A 247 0.23 -2.37 10.89
C PRO A 247 0.35 -3.63 11.75
N ARG A 248 -0.76 -4.18 12.26
CA ARG A 248 -0.74 -5.42 13.06
C ARG A 248 -0.38 -6.64 12.22
N PHE A 249 -0.94 -6.74 11.02
CA PHE A 249 -0.61 -7.79 10.06
C PHE A 249 0.90 -7.81 9.76
N MET A 250 1.49 -6.64 9.50
CA MET A 250 2.90 -6.51 9.15
C MET A 250 3.86 -6.92 10.27
N GLU A 251 3.44 -6.90 11.53
CA GLU A 251 4.25 -7.38 12.66
C GLU A 251 4.27 -8.92 12.77
N ASP A 252 3.25 -9.64 12.27
CA ASP A 252 3.23 -11.12 12.25
C ASP A 252 3.91 -11.69 10.99
N ARG A 253 5.24 -11.64 10.99
CA ARG A 253 6.04 -12.14 9.85
C ARG A 253 5.86 -13.65 9.59
N ALA A 254 5.64 -14.43 10.65
CA ALA A 254 5.44 -15.88 10.51
C ALA A 254 4.06 -16.19 9.90
N GLY A 255 3.02 -15.46 10.29
CA GLY A 255 1.70 -15.52 9.67
C GLY A 255 1.73 -15.13 8.20
N ILE A 256 2.38 -14.01 7.88
CA ILE A 256 2.55 -13.55 6.49
C ILE A 256 3.24 -14.63 5.64
N GLU A 257 4.31 -15.25 6.13
CA GLU A 257 5.03 -16.27 5.37
C GLU A 257 4.15 -17.48 5.07
N ARG A 258 3.42 -18.00 6.07
CA ARG A 258 2.45 -19.09 5.84
C ARG A 258 1.39 -18.68 4.83
N LEU A 259 0.86 -17.47 4.95
CA LEU A 259 -0.19 -16.97 4.07
C LEU A 259 0.29 -16.85 2.62
N LYS A 260 1.51 -16.36 2.39
CA LYS A 260 2.14 -16.32 1.06
C LYS A 260 2.23 -17.70 0.42
N GLN A 261 2.72 -18.68 1.19
CA GLN A 261 2.84 -20.05 0.72
C GLN A 261 1.46 -20.64 0.38
N THR A 262 0.44 -20.38 1.22
CA THR A 262 -0.93 -20.80 0.93
C THR A 262 -1.47 -20.15 -0.35
N PHE A 263 -1.31 -18.83 -0.53
CA PHE A 263 -1.76 -18.16 -1.76
C PHE A 263 -1.02 -18.62 -3.01
N ALA A 264 0.25 -19.02 -2.90
CA ALA A 264 0.98 -19.63 -4.01
C ALA A 264 0.35 -20.96 -4.47
N LEU A 265 -0.32 -21.72 -3.58
CA LEU A 265 -1.06 -22.93 -3.96
C LEU A 265 -2.30 -22.62 -4.82
N TYR A 266 -2.93 -21.46 -4.62
CA TYR A 266 -4.10 -21.04 -5.40
C TYR A 266 -3.72 -20.33 -6.71
N PHE A 267 -2.70 -19.46 -6.65
CA PHE A 267 -2.37 -18.53 -7.74
C PHE A 267 -1.09 -18.88 -8.50
N GLY A 268 -0.39 -19.94 -8.07
CA GLY A 268 0.89 -20.36 -8.61
C GLY A 268 2.07 -19.51 -8.14
N GLU A 269 3.28 -19.94 -8.51
CA GLU A 269 4.51 -19.20 -8.20
C GLU A 269 4.56 -17.82 -8.86
N VAL A 270 5.24 -16.87 -8.20
CA VAL A 270 5.47 -15.52 -8.76
C VAL A 270 6.32 -15.64 -10.02
N ARG A 271 5.84 -15.04 -11.13
CA ARG A 271 6.56 -15.01 -12.41
C ARG A 271 6.78 -13.58 -12.90
N GLY A 272 7.82 -13.41 -13.72
CA GLY A 272 8.18 -12.15 -14.37
C GLY A 272 9.32 -11.39 -13.66
N GLU A 273 9.94 -10.48 -14.40
CA GLU A 273 11.02 -9.65 -13.89
C GLU A 273 10.53 -8.67 -12.81
N PRO A 274 11.37 -8.31 -11.83
CA PRO A 274 11.03 -7.25 -10.89
C PRO A 274 10.85 -5.94 -11.66
N THR A 275 9.67 -5.32 -11.55
CA THR A 275 9.33 -4.06 -12.23
C THR A 275 10.29 -2.89 -11.92
N PRO A 276 10.95 -2.80 -10.75
CA PRO A 276 12.00 -1.82 -10.50
C PRO A 276 13.35 -2.09 -11.17
N GLY A 277 13.51 -3.26 -11.81
CA GLY A 277 14.81 -3.81 -12.16
C GLY A 277 15.56 -4.36 -10.94
N VAL A 278 16.87 -4.58 -11.10
CA VAL A 278 17.77 -5.07 -10.05
C VAL A 278 18.70 -3.94 -9.63
N LEU A 279 18.41 -3.31 -8.49
CA LEU A 279 19.14 -2.13 -8.02
C LEU A 279 20.44 -2.44 -7.26
N GLY A 280 20.69 -3.72 -6.93
CA GLY A 280 21.86 -4.12 -6.16
C GLY A 280 21.87 -3.57 -4.73
N LEU A 281 23.07 -3.45 -4.14
CA LEU A 281 23.27 -3.10 -2.72
C LEU A 281 23.33 -1.58 -2.47
N HIS A 282 23.81 -0.78 -3.43
CA HIS A 282 24.08 0.66 -3.23
C HIS A 282 23.58 1.52 -4.41
N PRO A 283 22.29 1.51 -4.73
CA PRO A 283 21.76 2.36 -5.79
C PRO A 283 21.95 3.84 -5.45
N GLY A 284 22.48 4.61 -6.42
CA GLY A 284 22.72 6.05 -6.28
C GLY A 284 24.04 6.44 -5.61
N ARG A 285 24.91 5.46 -5.32
CA ARG A 285 26.31 5.69 -4.94
C ARG A 285 27.23 5.66 -6.16
#